data_AF-A0A950FH25-F1
#
_entry.id   AF-A0A950FH25-F1
#
_cell.length_a   1.000
_cell.length_b   1.000
_cell.length_c   1.000
_cell.angle_alpha   90.00
_cell.angle_beta   90.00
_cell.angle_gamma   90.00
#
_symmetry.space_group_name_H-M   'P 1'
#
loop_
_entity.id
_entity.type
_entity.pdbx_description
1 polymer ?
#
loop_
_entity_poly.entity_id
_entity_poly.type
_entity_poly.pdbx_seq_one_letter_code
_entity_poly.pdbx_strand_id
1 'polypeptide(L)'
;MAENANITGIFESFTRMGEAFLSMDVRRVAASYLDFIESLTKQMFDFQDTALGWAKETPLGPFVEFQTSMSRKLAETSINTARSLWQIQTEPS
;
A
#
# COMPACT_ATOMS: atom_id res chain seq x y z
N MET A 1 -42.34 -11.55 -14.13
CA MET A 1 -41.38 -11.13 -15.19
C MET A 1 -40.79 -9.73 -14.96
N ALA A 2 -41.40 -8.84 -14.16
CA ALA A 2 -40.86 -7.48 -13.92
C ALA A 2 -39.72 -7.39 -12.88
N GLU A 3 -39.63 -8.34 -11.95
CA GLU A 3 -38.66 -8.29 -10.84
C GLU A 3 -37.21 -8.55 -11.29
N ASN A 4 -37.00 -9.48 -12.22
CA ASN A 4 -35.68 -9.77 -12.79
C ASN A 4 -35.11 -8.59 -13.58
N ALA A 5 -35.96 -7.85 -14.30
CA ALA A 5 -35.53 -6.67 -15.06
C ALA A 5 -35.05 -5.52 -14.14
N ASN A 6 -35.63 -5.41 -12.93
CA ASN A 6 -35.24 -4.40 -11.96
C ASN A 6 -33.88 -4.71 -11.31
N ILE A 7 -33.66 -5.98 -10.93
CA ILE A 7 -32.37 -6.43 -10.40
C ILE A 7 -31.25 -6.26 -11.43
N THR A 8 -31.51 -6.60 -12.71
CA THR A 8 -30.53 -6.39 -13.79
C THR A 8 -30.21 -4.91 -13.99
N GLY A 9 -31.22 -4.02 -13.97
CA GLY A 9 -31.00 -2.57 -14.11
C GLY A 9 -30.24 -1.94 -12.93
N ILE A 10 -30.47 -2.43 -11.70
CA ILE A 10 -29.69 -2.03 -10.52
C ILE A 10 -28.25 -2.52 -10.67
N PHE A 11 -28.04 -3.77 -11.06
CA PHE A 11 -26.70 -4.33 -11.26
C PHE A 11 -25.92 -3.56 -12.32
N GLU A 12 -26.51 -3.29 -13.49
CA GLU A 12 -25.88 -2.47 -14.54
C GLU A 12 -25.56 -1.05 -14.08
N SER A 13 -26.41 -0.44 -13.26
CA SER A 13 -26.17 0.89 -12.69
C SER A 13 -24.99 0.88 -11.71
N PHE A 14 -24.86 -0.17 -10.90
CA PHE A 14 -23.70 -0.38 -10.03
C PHE A 14 -22.43 -0.66 -10.84
N THR A 15 -22.51 -1.48 -11.90
CA THR A 15 -21.36 -1.75 -12.77
C THR A 15 -20.90 -0.50 -13.49
N ARG A 16 -21.82 0.34 -14.00
CA ARG A 16 -21.49 1.63 -14.62
C ARG A 16 -20.90 2.64 -13.63
N MET A 17 -21.38 2.66 -12.39
CA MET A 17 -20.75 3.47 -11.33
C MET A 17 -19.34 2.96 -11.00
N GLY A 18 -19.18 1.64 -10.90
CA GLY A 18 -17.89 1.00 -10.70
C GLY A 18 -16.94 1.29 -11.86
N GLU A 19 -17.38 1.17 -13.11
CA GLU A 19 -16.62 1.51 -14.31
C GLU A 19 -16.30 3.01 -14.39
N ALA A 20 -17.23 3.90 -14.02
CA ALA A 20 -16.98 5.34 -13.98
C ALA A 20 -15.94 5.68 -12.90
N PHE A 21 -16.03 5.05 -11.73
CA PHE A 21 -15.04 5.19 -10.66
C PHE A 21 -13.69 4.64 -11.11
N LEU A 22 -13.65 3.45 -11.72
CA LEU A 22 -12.44 2.84 -12.29
C LEU A 22 -11.86 3.61 -13.47
N SER A 23 -12.70 4.35 -14.22
CA SER A 23 -12.29 5.21 -15.34
C SER A 23 -11.68 6.53 -14.88
N MET A 24 -11.96 6.97 -13.66
CA MET A 24 -11.35 8.14 -13.04
C MET A 24 -10.09 7.73 -12.27
N ASP A 25 -8.96 7.65 -12.97
CA ASP A 25 -7.60 7.73 -12.41
C ASP A 25 -7.33 6.90 -11.12
N VAL A 26 -8.04 5.78 -10.88
CA VAL A 26 -7.90 4.96 -9.66
C VAL A 26 -6.49 4.42 -9.54
N ARG A 27 -5.85 4.13 -10.66
CA ARG A 27 -4.43 3.75 -10.71
C ARG A 27 -3.52 4.90 -10.24
N ARG A 28 -3.85 6.15 -10.57
CA ARG A 28 -3.12 7.34 -10.12
C ARG A 28 -3.36 7.63 -8.64
N VAL A 29 -4.58 7.45 -8.14
CA VAL A 29 -4.89 7.56 -6.71
C VAL A 29 -4.18 6.44 -5.93
N ALA A 30 -4.21 5.21 -6.43
CA ALA A 30 -3.49 4.08 -5.85
C ALA A 30 -1.98 4.32 -5.88
N ALA A 31 -1.42 4.87 -6.97
CA ALA A 31 -0.02 5.27 -7.05
C ALA A 31 0.32 6.34 -6.01
N SER A 32 -0.45 7.42 -5.94
CA SER A 32 -0.25 8.49 -4.96
C SER A 32 -0.38 8.00 -3.51
N TYR A 33 -1.27 7.04 -3.25
CA TYR A 33 -1.44 6.44 -1.94
C TYR A 33 -0.27 5.51 -1.58
N LEU A 34 0.22 4.72 -2.53
CA LEU A 34 1.40 3.89 -2.34
C LEU A 34 2.66 4.73 -2.12
N ASP A 35 2.82 5.84 -2.85
CA ASP A 35 3.94 6.78 -2.66
C ASP A 35 3.88 7.46 -1.28
N PHE A 36 2.68 7.84 -0.84
CA PHE A 36 2.47 8.37 0.50
C PHE A 36 2.80 7.34 1.59
N ILE A 37 2.34 6.10 1.43
CA ILE A 37 2.68 5.00 2.35
C ILE A 37 4.18 4.75 2.35
N GLU A 38 4.85 4.75 1.20
CA GLU A 38 6.29 4.56 1.12
C GLU A 38 7.05 5.67 1.86
N SER A 39 6.66 6.93 1.66
CA SER A 39 7.23 8.07 2.39
C SER A 39 7.03 7.95 3.90
N LEU A 40 5.80 7.63 4.34
CA LEU A 40 5.51 7.42 5.76
C LEU A 40 6.30 6.25 6.35
N THR A 41 6.43 5.17 5.61
CA THR A 41 7.18 3.98 6.02
C THR A 41 8.65 4.33 6.24
N LYS A 42 9.28 5.07 5.31
CA LYS A 42 10.66 5.56 5.47
C LYS A 42 10.81 6.44 6.71
N GLN A 43 9.94 7.44 6.87
CA GLN A 43 9.98 8.34 8.03
C GLN A 43 9.76 7.60 9.36
N MET A 44 8.85 6.63 9.39
CA MET A 44 8.59 5.83 10.59
C MET A 44 9.82 5.01 10.97
N PHE A 45 10.49 4.38 9.99
CA PHE A 45 11.71 3.63 10.28
C PHE A 45 12.87 4.53 10.71
N ASP A 46 13.02 5.72 10.13
CA ASP A 46 14.06 6.68 10.55
C ASP A 46 13.80 7.21 11.98
N PHE A 47 12.53 7.47 12.31
CA PHE A 47 12.13 7.82 13.67
C PHE A 47 12.38 6.66 14.64
N GLN A 48 12.01 5.43 14.26
CA GLN A 48 12.26 4.24 15.06
C GLN A 48 13.76 4.01 15.28
N ASP A 49 14.61 4.21 14.27
CA ASP A 49 16.05 4.04 14.38
C ASP A 49 16.69 5.09 15.29
N THR A 50 16.18 6.34 15.22
CA THR A 50 16.59 7.42 16.13
C THR A 50 16.12 7.14 17.56
N ALA A 51 14.86 6.74 17.74
CA ALA A 51 14.27 6.48 19.05
C ALA A 51 14.80 5.20 19.71
N LEU A 52 15.22 4.20 18.94
CA LEU A 52 15.83 2.95 19.40
C LEU A 52 17.37 2.98 19.34
N GLY A 53 17.97 4.14 19.03
CA GLY A 53 19.42 4.30 19.00
C GLY A 53 20.09 3.89 20.33
N TRP A 54 19.43 4.16 21.46
CA TRP A 54 19.90 3.72 22.79
C TRP A 54 19.91 2.19 22.94
N ALA A 55 19.00 1.47 22.28
CA ALA A 55 18.88 0.02 22.40
C ALA A 55 20.04 -0.70 21.69
N LYS A 56 20.69 -0.04 20.72
CA LYS A 56 21.89 -0.56 20.03
C LYS A 56 23.09 -0.69 20.97
N GLU A 57 23.15 0.10 22.03
CA GLU A 57 24.19 0.01 23.07
C GLU A 57 23.93 -1.10 24.10
N THR A 58 22.78 -1.78 24.01
CA THR A 58 22.43 -2.88 24.90
C THR A 58 22.80 -4.24 24.29
N PRO A 59 22.98 -5.30 25.11
CA PRO A 59 23.18 -6.67 24.59
C PRO A 59 22.05 -7.19 23.70
N LEU A 60 20.87 -6.54 23.73
CA LEU A 60 19.71 -6.86 22.91
C LEU A 60 19.66 -6.05 21.59
N GLY A 61 20.60 -5.13 21.36
CA GLY A 61 20.71 -4.32 20.15
C GLY A 61 20.61 -5.14 18.85
N PRO A 62 21.34 -6.26 18.70
CA PRO A 62 21.25 -7.11 17.51
C PRO A 62 19.85 -7.68 17.25
N PHE A 63 19.08 -7.96 18.31
CA PHE A 63 17.71 -8.46 18.18
C PHE A 63 16.75 -7.35 17.72
N VAL A 64 16.90 -6.14 18.24
CA VAL A 64 16.12 -4.97 17.83
C VAL A 64 16.40 -4.60 16.37
N GLU A 65 17.67 -4.64 15.96
CA GLU A 65 18.06 -4.43 14.56
C GLU A 65 17.47 -5.51 13.64
N PHE A 66 17.51 -6.77 14.08
CA PHE A 66 16.90 -7.87 13.34
C PHE A 66 15.39 -7.67 13.14
N GLN A 67 14.64 -7.34 14.20
CA GLN A 67 13.19 -7.06 14.10
C GLN A 67 12.88 -5.88 13.17
N THR A 68 13.68 -4.82 13.26
CA THR A 68 13.50 -3.61 12.44
C THR A 68 13.79 -3.91 10.97
N SER A 69 14.84 -4.68 10.67
CA SER A 69 15.19 -5.07 9.29
C SER A 69 14.13 -5.99 8.65
N MET A 70 13.59 -6.95 9.40
CA MET A 70 12.50 -7.81 8.96
C MET A 70 11.24 -7.00 8.64
N SER A 71 10.87 -6.07 9.52
CA SER A 71 9.70 -5.21 9.34
C SER A 71 9.86 -4.31 8.12
N ARG A 72 11.05 -3.73 7.92
CA ARG A 72 11.38 -2.92 6.74
C ARG A 72 11.24 -3.71 5.44
N LYS A 73 11.84 -4.90 5.39
CA LYS A 73 11.78 -5.78 4.22
C LYS A 73 10.34 -6.20 3.88
N LEU A 74 9.51 -6.48 4.89
CA LEU A 74 8.09 -6.81 4.70
C LEU A 74 7.30 -5.63 4.14
N ALA A 75 7.53 -4.42 4.65
CA ALA A 75 6.87 -3.22 4.16
C ALA A 75 7.25 -2.91 2.71
N GLU A 76 8.55 -2.93 2.37
CA GLU A 76 9.05 -2.75 1.00
C GLU A 76 8.46 -3.80 0.04
N THR A 77 8.44 -5.07 0.45
CA THR A 77 7.87 -6.16 -0.36
C THR A 77 6.37 -5.96 -0.57
N SER A 78 5.65 -5.50 0.45
CA SER A 78 4.21 -5.24 0.36
C SER A 78 3.90 -4.09 -0.59
N ILE A 79 4.68 -2.99 -0.52
CA ILE A 79 4.55 -1.83 -1.43
C ILE A 79 4.87 -2.24 -2.87
N ASN A 80 5.95 -2.98 -3.08
CA ASN A 80 6.33 -3.48 -4.42
C ASN A 80 5.30 -4.45 -5.00
N THR A 81 4.76 -5.33 -4.16
CA THR A 81 3.68 -6.27 -4.56
C THR A 81 2.41 -5.49 -4.90
N ALA A 82 2.05 -4.49 -4.11
CA ALA A 82 0.90 -3.64 -4.40
C ALA A 82 1.08 -2.88 -5.72
N ARG A 83 2.26 -2.32 -5.99
CA ARG A 83 2.56 -1.68 -7.29
C ARG A 83 2.42 -2.66 -8.47
N SER A 84 2.94 -3.88 -8.32
CA SER A 84 2.83 -4.95 -9.32
C SER A 84 1.37 -5.36 -9.56
N LEU A 85 0.60 -5.60 -8.49
CA LEU A 85 -0.82 -5.96 -8.56
C LEU A 85 -1.68 -4.88 -9.23
N TRP A 86 -1.37 -3.61 -8.97
CA TRP A 86 -2.10 -2.48 -9.54
C TRP A 86 -1.59 -2.07 -10.93
N GLN A 87 -0.59 -2.77 -11.50
CA GLN A 87 0.07 -2.43 -12.77
C GLN A 87 0.54 -0.97 -12.82
N ILE A 88 0.88 -0.41 -11.66
CA ILE A 88 1.46 0.93 -11.55
C ILE A 88 2.91 0.75 -11.96
N GLN A 89 3.28 1.23 -13.15
CA GLN A 89 4.61 1.05 -13.73
C GLN A 89 5.68 1.35 -12.67
N THR A 90 6.47 0.35 -12.32
CA THR A 90 7.73 0.57 -11.63
C THR A 90 8.70 1.07 -12.69
N GLU A 91 8.76 2.37 -12.92
CA GLU A 91 9.95 2.94 -13.57
C GLU A 91 11.13 2.71 -12.62
N PRO A 92 12.17 1.96 -13.04
CA PRO A 92 13.41 1.91 -12.31
C PRO A 92 14.10 3.26 -12.52
N SER A 93 14.21 4.07 -11.45
CA SER A 93 15.14 5.20 -11.39
C SER A 93 16.45 4.80 -10.74
#